data_AF-A0A381K560-F1
#
_entry.id   AF-A0A381K560-F1
#
_cell.length_a   1.000
_cell.length_b   1.000
_cell.length_c   1.000
_cell.angle_alpha   90.00
_cell.angle_beta   90.00
_cell.angle_gamma   90.00
#
_symmetry.space_group_name_H-M   'P 1'
#
loop_
_entity.id
_entity.type
_entity.pdbx_description
1 polymer ?
#
loop_
_entity_poly.entity_id
_entity_poly.type
_entity_poly.pdbx_seq_one_letter_code
_entity_poly.pdbx_strand_id
1 'polypeptide(L)'
;MFRFLNNTFVLLGFEIIEKRTPNAEQRYVIDKILNSDKKIFLIHGVTGSGKTEVYMNLVEDCIREGKSSIVLVPEIGTNSTDDRKI
;
A
#
# COMPACT_ATOMS: atom_id res chain seq x y z
N MET A 1 0.61 13.44 -5.51
CA MET A 1 2.06 13.50 -5.22
C MET A 1 2.26 12.97 -3.80
N PHE A 2 3.05 11.92 -3.64
CA PHE A 2 3.32 11.32 -2.32
C PHE A 2 4.40 12.14 -1.60
N ARG A 3 4.23 12.42 -0.31
CA ARG A 3 5.28 12.98 0.53
C ARG A 3 5.53 12.04 1.72
N PHE A 4 6.79 11.70 1.95
CA PHE A 4 7.22 10.89 3.09
C PHE A 4 7.79 11.81 4.17
N LEU A 5 7.29 11.70 5.41
CA LEU A 5 7.78 12.45 6.57
C LEU A 5 7.84 11.50 7.77
N ASN A 6 9.00 11.31 8.39
CA ASN A 6 9.14 10.56 9.66
C ASN A 6 8.34 9.23 9.70
N ASN A 7 8.60 8.30 8.77
CA ASN A 7 7.86 7.02 8.62
C ASN A 7 6.36 7.14 8.26
N THR A 8 5.90 8.34 7.89
CA THR A 8 4.49 8.63 7.61
C THR A 8 4.29 8.90 6.12
N PHE A 9 3.38 8.17 5.49
CA PHE A 9 2.94 8.42 4.13
C PHE A 9 1.85 9.49 4.11
N VAL A 10 2.11 10.58 3.39
CA VAL A 10 1.11 11.61 3.10
C VAL A 10 0.59 11.39 1.68
N LEU A 11 -0.61 10.83 1.56
CA LEU A 11 -1.44 11.02 0.36
C LEU A 11 -2.03 12.43 0.44
N LEU A 12 -1.78 13.27 -0.56
CA LEU A 12 -2.58 14.47 -0.74
C LEU A 12 -4.04 14.05 -0.99
N GLY A 13 -4.89 14.16 0.04
CA GLY A 13 -6.34 13.92 -0.03
C GLY A 13 -6.88 12.65 0.65
N PHE A 14 -6.05 11.81 1.29
CA PHE A 14 -6.52 10.65 2.06
C PHE A 14 -5.73 10.49 3.36
N GLU A 15 -6.35 9.85 4.36
CA GLU A 15 -5.84 9.67 5.72
C GLU A 15 -4.39 9.16 5.76
N ILE A 16 -3.69 9.63 6.79
CA ILE A 16 -2.35 9.17 7.15
C ILE A 16 -2.42 7.67 7.44
N ILE A 17 -1.85 6.84 6.56
CA ILE A 17 -1.69 5.42 6.83
C ILE A 17 -0.39 5.24 7.63
N GLU A 18 -0.55 4.88 8.90
CA GLU A 18 0.58 4.51 9.75
C GLU A 18 1.22 3.23 9.21
N LYS A 19 2.49 3.31 8.81
CA LYS A 19 3.22 2.20 8.22
C LYS A 19 3.51 1.14 9.27
N ARG A 20 3.11 -0.11 9.03
CA ARG A 20 3.40 -1.23 9.94
C ARG A 20 4.61 -2.02 9.48
N THR A 21 5.18 -2.81 10.38
CA THR A 21 6.25 -3.74 9.99
C THR A 21 5.62 -4.96 9.29
N PRO A 22 6.05 -5.31 8.05
CA PRO A 22 5.50 -6.46 7.36
C PRO A 22 5.86 -7.76 8.09
N ASN A 23 4.89 -8.68 8.17
CA ASN A 23 5.11 -10.02 8.71
C ASN A 23 5.94 -10.89 7.74
N ALA A 24 6.23 -12.14 8.12
CA ALA A 24 7.07 -13.04 7.33
C ALA A 24 6.52 -13.32 5.92
N GLU A 25 5.22 -13.53 5.77
CA GLU A 25 4.60 -13.80 4.47
C GLU A 25 4.62 -12.56 3.57
N GLN A 26 4.30 -11.39 4.13
CA GLN A 26 4.36 -10.12 3.42
C GLN A 26 5.79 -9.80 2.98
N ARG A 27 6.78 -10.01 3.86
CA ARG A 27 8.21 -9.86 3.54
C ARG A 27 8.61 -10.75 2.37
N TYR A 28 8.22 -12.03 2.40
CA TYR A 28 8.50 -12.96 1.32
C TYR A 28 7.93 -12.48 -0.02
N VAL A 29 6.71 -11.95 -0.04
CA VAL A 29 6.11 -11.40 -1.27
C VAL A 29 6.85 -10.16 -1.76
N ILE A 30 7.22 -9.24 -0.86
CA ILE A 30 7.98 -8.03 -1.19
C ILE A 30 9.31 -8.42 -1.82
N ASP A 31 10.10 -9.26 -1.14
CA ASP A 31 11.42 -9.69 -1.61
C ASP A 31 11.32 -10.39 -2.96
N LYS A 32 10.30 -11.22 -3.17
CA LYS A 32 10.07 -11.92 -4.44
C LYS A 32 9.76 -10.96 -5.60
N ILE A 33 9.07 -9.86 -5.33
CA ILE A 33 8.75 -8.84 -6.34
C ILE A 33 10.00 -8.01 -6.67
N LEU A 34 10.72 -7.55 -5.65
CA LEU A 34 11.91 -6.69 -5.83
C LEU A 34 13.06 -7.40 -6.53
N ASN A 35 13.23 -8.71 -6.32
CA ASN A 35 14.31 -9.51 -6.90
C ASN A 35 13.93 -10.22 -8.22
N SER A 36 12.79 -9.88 -8.82
CA SER A 36 12.29 -10.55 -10.03
C SER A 36 12.44 -9.66 -11.26
N ASP A 37 12.86 -10.23 -12.39
CA ASP A 37 12.95 -9.52 -13.69
C ASP A 37 11.57 -9.24 -14.34
N LYS A 38 10.49 -9.77 -13.76
CA LYS A 38 9.11 -9.54 -14.23
C LYS A 38 8.64 -8.13 -13.89
N LYS A 39 7.79 -7.56 -14.76
CA LYS A 39 7.21 -6.22 -14.60
C LYS A 39 5.80 -6.20 -14.01
N ILE A 40 5.09 -7.33 -14.04
CA ILE A 40 3.67 -7.42 -13.65
C ILE A 40 3.51 -8.56 -12.66
N PHE A 41 2.85 -8.26 -11.55
CA PHE A 41 2.56 -9.21 -10.48
C PHE A 41 1.09 -9.08 -10.05
N LEU A 42 0.52 -10.22 -9.66
CA LEU A 42 -0.78 -10.29 -9.01
C LEU A 42 -0.55 -10.77 -7.57
N ILE A 43 -0.91 -9.94 -6.59
CA ILE A 43 -0.87 -10.32 -5.17
C ILE A 43 -2.22 -10.92 -4.80
N HIS A 44 -2.26 -12.23 -4.59
CA HIS A 44 -3.45 -12.89 -4.07
C HIS A 44 -3.48 -12.83 -2.55
N GLY A 45 -4.66 -12.62 -1.97
CA GLY A 45 -4.82 -12.64 -0.52
C GLY A 45 -6.26 -12.34 -0.14
N VAL A 46 -6.74 -12.95 0.93
CA VAL A 46 -8.08 -12.70 1.47
C VAL A 46 -8.21 -11.28 2.02
N THR A 47 -9.43 -10.79 2.23
CA THR A 47 -9.66 -9.52 2.94
C THR A 47 -9.04 -9.59 4.34
N GLY A 48 -8.38 -8.52 4.77
CA GLY A 48 -7.67 -8.48 6.06
C GLY A 48 -6.23 -9.04 6.03
N SER A 49 -5.76 -9.63 4.94
CA SER A 49 -4.39 -10.17 4.84
C SER A 49 -3.27 -9.10 4.78
N GLY A 50 -3.63 -7.81 4.81
CA GLY A 50 -2.67 -6.71 4.77
C GLY A 50 -2.02 -6.47 3.40
N LYS A 51 -2.72 -6.72 2.28
CA LYS A 51 -2.19 -6.41 0.92
C LYS A 51 -1.77 -4.95 0.77
N THR A 52 -2.49 -4.03 1.42
CA THR A 52 -2.13 -2.61 1.45
C THR A 52 -0.73 -2.38 2.00
N GLU A 53 -0.32 -3.11 3.04
CA GLU A 53 1.03 -3.01 3.61
C GLU A 53 2.10 -3.43 2.58
N VAL A 54 1.84 -4.51 1.83
CA VAL A 54 2.73 -4.95 0.75
C VAL A 54 2.88 -3.85 -0.32
N TYR A 55 1.77 -3.23 -0.75
CA TYR A 55 1.83 -2.13 -1.73
C TYR A 55 2.63 -0.94 -1.21
N MET A 56 2.44 -0.55 0.06
CA MET A 56 3.14 0.61 0.63
C MET A 56 4.64 0.38 0.77
N ASN A 57 5.08 -0.83 1.14
CA ASN A 57 6.51 -1.14 1.17
C ASN A 57 7.13 -1.09 -0.24
N LEU A 58 6.46 -1.64 -1.26
CA LEU A 58 6.94 -1.57 -2.64
C LEU A 58 6.99 -0.13 -3.19
N VAL A 59 6.01 0.70 -2.83
CA VAL A 59 5.99 2.14 -3.16
C VAL A 59 7.16 2.85 -2.50
N GLU A 60 7.46 2.53 -1.24
CA GLU A 60 8.61 3.10 -0.51
C GLU A 60 9.92 2.78 -1.20
N ASP A 61 10.16 1.51 -1.54
CA ASP A 61 11.38 1.09 -2.21
C ASP A 61 11.54 1.80 -3.56
N CYS A 62 10.44 1.94 -4.32
CA CYS A 62 10.41 2.73 -5.55
C CYS A 62 10.81 4.21 -5.32
N ILE A 63 10.28 4.85 -4.27
CA ILE A 63 10.64 6.24 -3.92
C ILE A 63 12.10 6.34 -3.44
N ARG A 64 12.58 5.38 -2.65
CA ARG A 64 13.98 5.31 -2.19
C ARG A 64 14.96 5.19 -3.36
N GLU A 65 14.55 4.57 -4.45
CA GLU A 65 15.31 4.51 -5.70
C GLU A 65 15.21 5.80 -6.54
N GLY A 66 14.55 6.85 -6.03
CA GLY A 66 14.35 8.12 -6.75
C GLY A 66 13.32 8.04 -7.86
N LYS A 67 12.48 6.99 -7.88
CA LYS A 67 11.43 6.79 -8.89
C LYS A 67 10.08 7.32 -8.38
N SER A 68 9.13 7.40 -9.30
CA SER A 68 7.75 7.78 -9.00
C SER A 68 6.84 6.55 -9.00
N SER A 69 5.84 6.55 -8.11
CA SER A 69 4.83 5.50 -8.02
C SER A 69 3.42 6.09 -8.12
N ILE A 70 2.47 5.28 -8.59
CA ILE A 70 1.05 5.60 -8.67
C ILE A 70 0.29 4.41 -8.08
N VAL A 71 -0.60 4.70 -7.14
CA VAL A 71 -1.55 3.73 -6.58
C VAL A 71 -2.94 4.11 -7.07
N LEU A 72 -3.58 3.19 -7.79
CA LEU A 72 -4.94 3.38 -8.29
C LEU A 72 -5.91 2.71 -7.33
N VAL A 73 -6.88 3.47 -6.85
CA VAL A 73 -8.01 2.98 -6.07
C VAL A 73 -9.27 3.15 -6.91
N PRO A 74 -10.26 2.24 -6.81
CA PRO A 74 -11.55 2.44 -7.47
C PRO A 74 -12.25 3.70 -6.92
N GLU A 75 -12.98 4.42 -7.78
CA GLU A 75 -13.67 5.69 -7.47
C GLU A 75 -14.82 5.54 -6.45
N ILE A 76 -15.24 4.31 -6.14
CA ILE A 76 -16.20 4.01 -5.08
C ILE A 76 -15.48 3.83 -3.74
N GLY A 77 -15.21 4.96 -3.09
CA GLY A 77 -14.94 4.97 -1.65
C GLY A 77 -16.05 4.18 -0.96
N THR A 78 -15.66 3.28 -0.06
CA THR A 78 -16.60 2.59 0.82
C THR A 78 -17.43 3.65 1.55
N ASN A 79 -18.67 3.88 1.10
CA ASN A 79 -19.68 4.53 1.92
C ASN A 79 -19.99 3.55 3.06
N SER A 80 -19.16 3.55 4.10
CA SER A 80 -19.60 3.15 5.44
C SER A 80 -20.55 4.24 5.92
N THR A 81 -21.75 4.28 5.33
CA THR A 81 -22.89 4.98 5.90
C THR A 81 -23.12 4.34 7.26
N ASP A 82 -22.85 5.10 8.32
CA ASP A 82 -23.20 4.75 9.68
C ASP A 82 -24.73 4.58 9.71
N ASP A 83 -25.18 3.32 9.70
CA ASP A 83 -26.55 2.94 10.03
C ASP A 83 -26.78 3.23 11.53
N ARG A 84 -26.89 4.52 11.86
CA ARG A 84 -27.65 4.98 13.02
C ARG A 84 -28.83 5.79 12.53
N LYS A 85 -29.87 5.06 12.13
CA LYS A 85 -31.22 5.33 12.67
C LYS A 85 -31.03 5.30 14.18
N ILE A 86 -31.24 6.37 14.94
CA ILE A 86 -32.51 6.96 15.39
C ILE A 86 -32.22 8.38 15.84
#